data_AF-W2JMY8-F1
#
_entry.id   AF-W2JMY8-F1
#
_cell.length_a   1.000
_cell.length_b   1.000
_cell.length_c   1.000
_cell.angle_alpha   90.00
_cell.angle_beta   90.00
_cell.angle_gamma   90.00
#
_symmetry.space_group_name_H-M   'P 1'
#
loop_
_entity.id
_entity.type
_entity.pdbx_description
1 polymer ?
#
loop_
_entity_poly.entity_id
_entity_poly.type
_entity_poly.pdbx_seq_one_letter_code
_entity_poly.pdbx_strand_id
1 'polypeptide(L)'
;DGASTLAKKVVNTNKYEAKVATTLKFGNIDNVLTSSNLEKLATEVKKTNSKNFITKISVIGTLTTHYGDDVLAKALVTAENNADTRAVQDQIKKLREDQMMGWLNARNTADDVFKLLKIHDDGFSMVISRKLQVLEDYINFVKTKEPRLAASLLTTSLLTTLTKGFGGEEKMWALLQTARLNGPTKHQADVMETSLLKKWADEGQLPENVFQWLRLPNKVDDAFKSNNLNKFATYVDDFNSLDKEPNSKKSVIEIYTNSFGDARVAGRLMSAMDSERTRKVAKKLQAEQ
;
A
#
# COMPACT_ATOMS: atom_id res chain seq x y z
N ASP A 1 -13.58 2.47 -14.04
CA ASP A 1 -14.79 2.76 -13.22
C ASP A 1 -14.72 2.17 -11.81
N GLY A 2 -13.82 2.73 -10.98
CA GLY A 2 -13.67 2.42 -9.56
C GLY A 2 -14.69 3.13 -8.67
N ALA A 3 -15.94 3.25 -9.12
CA ALA A 3 -16.99 3.79 -8.27
C ALA A 3 -17.19 2.85 -7.08
N SER A 4 -17.12 3.45 -5.89
CA SER A 4 -17.32 2.83 -4.59
C SER A 4 -18.54 1.91 -4.59
N THR A 5 -18.46 0.68 -4.07
CA THR A 5 -19.68 -0.14 -3.87
C THR A 5 -20.54 0.39 -2.74
N LEU A 6 -19.97 1.19 -1.83
CA LEU A 6 -20.73 2.08 -0.96
C LEU A 6 -21.47 3.12 -1.82
N ALA A 7 -20.84 3.75 -2.82
CA ALA A 7 -21.52 4.62 -3.79
C ALA A 7 -22.43 3.88 -4.81
N LYS A 8 -22.18 2.60 -5.13
CA LYS A 8 -22.94 1.82 -6.15
C LYS A 8 -24.16 1.12 -5.55
N LYS A 9 -24.14 0.72 -4.27
CA LYS A 9 -25.38 0.49 -3.50
C LYS A 9 -26.15 1.80 -3.26
N VAL A 10 -25.51 2.94 -3.51
CA VAL A 10 -26.00 4.32 -3.42
C VAL A 10 -26.18 4.92 -4.82
N VAL A 11 -26.58 4.11 -5.82
CA VAL A 11 -27.15 4.62 -7.10
C VAL A 11 -28.52 5.30 -6.89
N ASN A 12 -28.94 5.46 -5.64
CA ASN A 12 -29.59 6.69 -5.19
C ASN A 12 -28.71 7.29 -4.09
N THR A 13 -27.90 8.31 -4.39
CA THR A 13 -27.31 9.17 -3.36
C THR A 13 -28.47 9.57 -2.49
N ASN A 14 -28.49 9.05 -1.26
CA ASN A 14 -29.69 9.11 -0.47
C ASN A 14 -29.98 10.59 -0.28
N LYS A 15 -31.04 11.09 -0.93
CA LYS A 15 -31.41 12.52 -0.93
C LYS A 15 -31.42 13.10 0.50
N TYR A 16 -31.63 12.27 1.51
CA TYR A 16 -31.57 12.62 2.92
C TYR A 16 -30.14 12.93 3.40
N GLU A 17 -29.11 12.17 3.00
CA GLU A 17 -27.70 12.44 3.32
C GLU A 17 -27.23 13.74 2.66
N ALA A 18 -27.47 13.89 1.36
CA ALA A 18 -27.12 15.11 0.63
C ALA A 18 -27.83 16.35 1.22
N LYS A 19 -29.10 16.18 1.64
CA LYS A 19 -29.86 17.23 2.31
C LYS A 19 -29.26 17.61 3.67
N VAL A 20 -28.83 16.64 4.48
CA VAL A 20 -28.19 16.93 5.77
C VAL A 20 -26.86 17.65 5.58
N ALA A 21 -26.01 17.18 4.66
CA ALA A 21 -24.73 17.83 4.33
C ALA A 21 -24.94 19.28 3.87
N THR A 22 -25.94 19.53 3.03
CA THR A 22 -26.31 20.87 2.56
C THR A 22 -26.86 21.74 3.69
N THR A 23 -27.70 21.18 4.55
CA THR A 23 -28.32 21.91 5.69
C THR A 23 -27.26 22.38 6.68
N LEU A 24 -26.25 21.55 6.95
CA LEU A 24 -25.14 21.89 7.84
C LEU A 24 -24.05 22.71 7.17
N LYS A 25 -24.19 23.00 5.85
CA LYS A 25 -23.24 23.80 5.06
C LYS A 25 -21.80 23.30 5.24
N PHE A 26 -21.59 22.00 5.00
CA PHE A 26 -20.25 21.43 5.05
C PHE A 26 -19.28 22.23 4.18
N GLY A 27 -18.18 22.65 4.79
CA GLY A 27 -17.10 23.40 4.16
C GLY A 27 -15.85 22.55 4.06
N ASN A 28 -14.71 23.10 4.48
CA ASN A 28 -13.49 22.29 4.60
C ASN A 28 -13.70 21.15 5.63
N ILE A 29 -13.26 19.95 5.28
CA ILE A 29 -13.40 18.74 6.08
C ILE A 29 -12.78 18.87 7.49
N ASP A 30 -11.67 19.59 7.62
CA ASP A 30 -11.00 19.78 8.91
C ASP A 30 -11.90 20.53 9.91
N ASN A 31 -12.70 21.47 9.41
CA ASN A 31 -13.67 22.19 10.23
C ASN A 31 -14.84 21.30 10.64
N VAL A 32 -15.20 20.32 9.81
CA VAL A 32 -16.32 19.41 10.07
C VAL A 32 -15.95 18.31 11.08
N LEU A 33 -14.70 17.86 11.10
CA LEU A 33 -14.22 16.79 11.99
C LEU A 33 -13.91 17.26 13.43
N THR A 34 -14.38 18.43 13.84
CA THR A 34 -14.34 18.87 15.23
C THR A 34 -15.45 18.22 16.06
N SER A 35 -15.21 17.98 17.35
CA SER A 35 -16.19 17.30 18.22
C SER A 35 -17.57 17.97 18.21
N SER A 36 -17.63 19.30 18.33
CA SER A 36 -18.89 20.06 18.30
C SER A 36 -19.65 19.90 16.98
N ASN A 37 -18.97 19.90 15.83
CA ASN A 37 -19.63 19.75 14.54
C ASN A 37 -20.07 18.30 14.28
N LEU A 38 -19.32 17.32 14.76
CA LEU A 38 -19.72 15.91 14.74
C LEU A 38 -20.96 15.65 15.62
N GLU A 39 -21.09 16.32 16.76
CA GLU A 39 -22.29 16.25 17.62
C GLU A 39 -23.52 16.86 16.94
N LYS A 40 -23.36 18.02 16.31
CA LYS A 40 -24.44 18.65 15.51
C LYS A 40 -24.88 17.74 14.37
N LEU A 41 -23.92 17.15 13.65
CA LEU A 41 -24.19 16.19 12.59
C LEU A 41 -24.92 14.95 13.10
N ALA A 42 -24.47 14.36 14.21
CA ALA A 42 -25.14 13.21 14.82
C ALA A 42 -26.59 13.54 15.22
N THR A 43 -26.84 14.75 15.71
CA THR A 43 -28.18 15.23 16.08
C THR A 43 -29.10 15.36 14.85
N GLU A 44 -28.61 15.96 13.77
CA GLU A 44 -29.42 16.12 12.55
C GLU A 44 -29.66 14.77 11.83
N VAL A 45 -28.70 13.85 11.87
CA VAL A 45 -28.86 12.46 11.42
C VAL A 45 -29.96 11.75 12.22
N LYS A 46 -29.95 11.85 13.56
CA LYS A 46 -30.99 11.27 14.42
C LYS A 46 -32.37 11.84 14.07
N LYS A 47 -32.49 13.16 13.97
CA LYS A 47 -33.74 13.85 13.62
C LYS A 47 -34.26 13.44 12.24
N THR A 48 -33.38 13.32 11.25
CA THR A 48 -33.73 12.86 9.90
C THR A 48 -34.22 11.42 9.92
N ASN A 49 -33.55 10.55 10.67
CA ASN A 49 -33.93 9.15 10.86
C ASN A 49 -35.26 9.00 11.59
N SER A 50 -35.58 9.83 12.59
CA SER A 50 -36.89 9.79 13.27
C SER A 50 -38.05 10.13 12.33
N LYS A 51 -37.79 10.92 11.28
CA LYS A 51 -38.78 11.30 10.26
C LYS A 51 -38.84 10.33 9.08
N ASN A 52 -37.89 9.40 8.96
CA ASN A 52 -37.82 8.45 7.85
C ASN A 52 -37.76 7.01 8.36
N PHE A 53 -38.83 6.26 8.14
CA PHE A 53 -38.97 4.88 8.61
C PHE A 53 -38.37 3.86 7.63
N ILE A 54 -38.26 4.19 6.35
CA ILE A 54 -37.83 3.27 5.29
C ILE A 54 -36.32 3.34 5.09
N THR A 55 -35.76 4.55 5.05
CA THR A 55 -34.34 4.74 4.75
C THR A 55 -33.66 5.49 5.88
N LYS A 56 -32.82 4.77 6.63
CA LYS A 56 -31.96 5.38 7.65
C LYS A 56 -30.64 5.84 7.01
N ILE A 57 -30.13 6.95 7.49
CA ILE A 57 -28.81 7.51 7.15
C ILE A 57 -27.86 7.38 8.34
N SER A 58 -26.56 7.45 8.09
CA SER A 58 -25.53 7.45 9.14
C SER A 58 -24.66 8.70 9.06
N VAL A 59 -23.94 8.99 10.15
CA VAL A 59 -22.96 10.08 10.18
C VAL A 59 -21.89 9.85 9.12
N ILE A 60 -21.29 8.65 9.11
CA ILE A 60 -20.24 8.33 8.14
C ILE A 60 -20.75 8.33 6.70
N GLY A 61 -21.95 7.80 6.43
CA GLY A 61 -22.55 7.81 5.09
C GLY A 61 -22.80 9.22 4.60
N THR A 62 -23.28 10.11 5.48
CA THR A 62 -23.47 11.53 5.17
C THR A 62 -22.15 12.23 4.83
N LEU A 63 -21.08 11.95 5.58
CA LEU A 63 -19.75 12.49 5.29
C LEU A 63 -19.18 11.93 3.98
N THR A 64 -19.28 10.61 3.74
CA THR A 64 -18.79 9.95 2.53
C THR A 64 -19.52 10.46 1.29
N THR A 65 -20.84 10.65 1.38
CA THR A 65 -21.65 11.22 0.29
C THR A 65 -21.19 12.62 -0.11
N HIS A 66 -20.68 13.42 0.82
CA HIS A 66 -20.22 14.78 0.53
C HIS A 66 -18.75 14.85 0.09
N TYR A 67 -17.84 14.15 0.78
CA TYR A 67 -16.40 14.28 0.56
C TYR A 67 -15.80 13.18 -0.32
N GLY A 68 -16.47 12.05 -0.48
CA GLY A 68 -15.91 10.84 -1.08
C GLY A 68 -15.07 10.02 -0.09
N ASP A 69 -14.88 8.73 -0.40
CA ASP A 69 -14.14 7.78 0.44
C ASP A 69 -12.66 8.17 0.59
N ASP A 70 -12.01 8.62 -0.49
CA ASP A 70 -10.59 8.97 -0.53
C ASP A 70 -10.24 10.16 0.37
N VAL A 71 -10.98 11.26 0.24
CA VAL A 71 -10.74 12.49 1.03
C VAL A 71 -11.11 12.26 2.49
N LEU A 72 -12.27 11.65 2.75
CA LEU A 72 -12.76 11.44 4.11
C LEU A 72 -11.87 10.48 4.90
N ALA A 73 -11.51 9.33 4.33
CA ALA A 73 -10.73 8.34 5.08
C ALA A 73 -9.34 8.88 5.47
N LYS A 74 -8.69 9.62 4.56
CA LYS A 74 -7.43 10.32 4.83
C LYS A 74 -7.60 11.36 5.95
N ALA A 75 -8.67 12.15 5.91
CA ALA A 75 -8.93 13.17 6.91
C ALA A 75 -9.23 12.58 8.29
N LEU A 76 -9.97 11.47 8.37
CA LEU A 76 -10.25 10.80 9.64
C LEU A 76 -8.98 10.25 10.31
N VAL A 77 -8.08 9.62 9.55
CA VAL A 77 -6.76 9.20 10.07
C VAL A 77 -5.95 10.39 10.59
N THR A 78 -5.98 11.50 9.84
CA THR A 78 -5.24 12.72 10.22
C THR A 78 -5.82 13.33 11.50
N ALA A 79 -7.15 13.44 11.59
CA ALA A 79 -7.86 13.96 12.75
C ALA A 79 -7.65 13.08 13.99
N GLU A 80 -7.64 11.75 13.86
CA GLU A 80 -7.37 10.86 14.99
C GLU A 80 -5.95 11.04 15.52
N ASN A 81 -4.96 11.14 14.63
CA ASN A 81 -3.56 11.30 15.02
C ASN A 81 -3.27 12.68 15.62
N ASN A 82 -4.06 13.69 15.28
CA ASN A 82 -3.89 15.07 15.74
C ASN A 82 -4.90 15.45 16.84
N ALA A 83 -5.66 14.49 17.37
CA ALA A 83 -6.71 14.79 18.35
C ALA A 83 -6.11 15.35 19.66
N ASP A 84 -6.61 16.51 20.09
CA ASP A 84 -6.14 17.19 21.30
C ASP A 84 -6.50 16.46 22.60
N THR A 85 -7.53 15.59 22.55
CA THR A 85 -7.99 14.84 23.72
C THR A 85 -8.34 13.41 23.36
N ARG A 86 -8.27 12.53 24.37
CA ARG A 86 -8.62 11.12 24.19
C ARG A 86 -10.08 10.92 23.76
N ALA A 87 -11.00 11.73 24.28
CA ALA A 87 -12.41 11.66 23.92
C ALA A 87 -12.65 11.98 22.42
N VAL A 88 -11.97 13.00 21.89
CA VAL A 88 -12.02 13.32 20.45
C VAL A 88 -11.40 12.19 19.63
N GLN A 89 -10.26 11.67 20.07
CA GLN A 89 -9.61 10.53 19.41
C GLN A 89 -10.55 9.32 19.32
N ASP A 90 -11.19 8.94 20.42
CA ASP A 90 -12.12 7.80 20.47
C ASP A 90 -13.37 8.03 19.59
N GLN A 91 -13.85 9.28 19.51
CA GLN A 91 -14.96 9.66 18.62
C GLN A 91 -14.58 9.49 17.13
N ILE A 92 -13.39 9.97 16.73
CA ILE A 92 -12.91 9.82 15.35
C ILE A 92 -12.61 8.35 15.03
N LYS A 93 -11.98 7.63 15.96
CA LYS A 93 -11.72 6.19 15.82
C LYS A 93 -13.01 5.42 15.54
N LYS A 94 -14.09 5.73 16.26
CA LYS A 94 -15.41 5.12 16.00
C LYS A 94 -15.93 5.41 14.60
N LEU A 95 -15.76 6.63 14.08
CA LEU A 95 -16.13 6.96 12.70
C LEU A 95 -15.30 6.18 11.67
N ARG A 96 -14.00 5.98 11.93
CA ARG A 96 -13.15 5.12 11.08
C ARG A 96 -13.62 3.67 11.09
N GLU A 97 -13.96 3.13 12.26
CA GLU A 97 -14.53 1.79 12.40
C GLU A 97 -15.86 1.66 11.65
N ASP A 98 -16.76 2.66 11.76
CA ASP A 98 -18.02 2.71 11.02
C ASP A 98 -17.78 2.74 9.49
N GLN A 99 -16.75 3.48 9.02
CA GLN A 99 -16.36 3.52 7.62
C GLN A 99 -15.90 2.13 7.12
N MET A 100 -14.99 1.49 7.86
CA MET A 100 -14.48 0.15 7.53
C MET A 100 -15.56 -0.92 7.60
N MET A 101 -16.48 -0.85 8.58
CA MET A 101 -17.68 -1.69 8.63
C MET A 101 -18.58 -1.46 7.41
N GLY A 102 -18.71 -0.22 6.95
CA GLY A 102 -19.42 0.12 5.72
C GLY A 102 -18.84 -0.61 4.50
N TRP A 103 -17.53 -0.51 4.29
CA TRP A 103 -16.83 -1.23 3.21
C TRP A 103 -16.96 -2.75 3.35
N LEU A 104 -16.78 -3.29 4.56
CA LEU A 104 -16.89 -4.72 4.82
C LEU A 104 -18.31 -5.27 4.53
N ASN A 105 -19.35 -4.58 5.00
CA ASN A 105 -20.75 -4.95 4.76
C ASN A 105 -21.14 -4.83 3.28
N ALA A 106 -20.48 -3.93 2.54
CA ALA A 106 -20.59 -3.81 1.10
C ALA A 106 -19.75 -4.86 0.32
N ARG A 107 -19.07 -5.78 1.04
CA ARG A 107 -18.19 -6.83 0.49
C ARG A 107 -17.00 -6.27 -0.30
N ASN A 108 -16.52 -5.09 0.05
CA ASN A 108 -15.31 -4.52 -0.55
C ASN A 108 -14.08 -5.36 -0.20
N THR A 109 -13.31 -5.75 -1.21
CA THR A 109 -11.98 -6.33 -1.02
C THR A 109 -10.94 -5.24 -0.73
N ALA A 110 -9.72 -5.64 -0.34
CA ALA A 110 -8.59 -4.71 -0.25
C ALA A 110 -8.32 -4.00 -1.59
N ASP A 111 -8.46 -4.73 -2.71
CA ASP A 111 -8.34 -4.15 -4.07
C ASP A 111 -9.42 -3.09 -4.35
N ASP A 112 -10.63 -3.30 -3.85
CA ASP A 112 -11.70 -2.31 -4.00
C ASP A 112 -11.42 -1.09 -3.14
N VAL A 113 -10.96 -1.27 -1.90
CA VAL A 113 -10.57 -0.17 -1.02
C VAL A 113 -9.37 0.61 -1.58
N PHE A 114 -8.41 -0.06 -2.22
CA PHE A 114 -7.33 0.61 -2.95
C PHE A 114 -7.87 1.57 -4.03
N LYS A 115 -8.87 1.14 -4.79
CA LYS A 115 -9.53 1.97 -5.82
C LYS A 115 -10.37 3.08 -5.22
N LEU A 116 -11.12 2.79 -4.15
CA LEU A 116 -11.91 3.75 -3.38
C LEU A 116 -11.07 4.93 -2.90
N LEU A 117 -9.90 4.62 -2.38
CA LEU A 117 -8.97 5.60 -1.85
C LEU A 117 -8.19 6.32 -2.96
N LYS A 118 -8.32 5.88 -4.22
CA LYS A 118 -7.56 6.42 -5.36
C LYS A 118 -6.06 6.47 -5.06
N ILE A 119 -5.51 5.37 -4.53
CA ILE A 119 -4.08 5.30 -4.21
C ILE A 119 -3.23 5.32 -5.50
N HIS A 120 -3.74 4.74 -6.58
CA HIS A 120 -3.08 4.79 -7.88
C HIS A 120 -2.80 6.23 -8.34
N ASP A 121 -3.71 7.16 -8.06
CA ASP A 121 -3.61 8.56 -8.50
C ASP A 121 -2.51 9.34 -7.75
N ASP A 122 -2.08 8.86 -6.58
CA ASP A 122 -0.96 9.45 -5.83
C ASP A 122 0.40 9.11 -6.49
N GLY A 123 0.45 8.17 -7.43
CA GLY A 123 1.66 7.73 -8.11
C GLY A 123 2.77 7.35 -7.12
N PHE A 124 3.99 7.82 -7.36
CA PHE A 124 5.13 7.51 -6.49
C PHE A 124 5.02 8.17 -5.10
N SER A 125 4.20 9.22 -4.95
CA SER A 125 3.98 9.88 -3.65
C SER A 125 3.09 9.06 -2.72
N MET A 126 2.51 7.96 -3.22
CA MET A 126 1.72 7.03 -2.39
C MET A 126 2.51 6.50 -1.18
N VAL A 127 3.84 6.35 -1.28
CA VAL A 127 4.67 5.79 -0.19
C VAL A 127 4.68 6.63 1.09
N ILE A 128 4.25 7.89 1.03
CA ILE A 128 4.11 8.78 2.18
C ILE A 128 2.65 9.20 2.42
N SER A 129 1.72 8.64 1.65
CA SER A 129 0.30 8.98 1.73
C SER A 129 -0.37 8.27 2.89
N ARG A 130 -1.17 9.01 3.67
CA ARG A 130 -2.00 8.42 4.75
C ARG A 130 -3.06 7.44 4.21
N LYS A 131 -3.34 7.45 2.91
CA LYS A 131 -4.21 6.44 2.28
C LYS A 131 -3.64 5.02 2.42
N LEU A 132 -2.31 4.86 2.50
CA LEU A 132 -1.70 3.55 2.78
C LEU A 132 -2.07 3.05 4.17
N GLN A 133 -2.01 3.92 5.17
CA GLN A 133 -2.42 3.59 6.54
C GLN A 133 -3.91 3.19 6.58
N VAL A 134 -4.79 3.90 5.87
CA VAL A 134 -6.20 3.52 5.76
C VAL A 134 -6.36 2.11 5.19
N LEU A 135 -5.67 1.80 4.08
CA LEU A 135 -5.76 0.50 3.43
C LEU A 135 -5.23 -0.62 4.33
N GLU A 136 -4.11 -0.39 5.02
CA GLU A 136 -3.54 -1.35 5.96
C GLU A 136 -4.47 -1.61 7.15
N ASP A 137 -5.03 -0.55 7.73
CA ASP A 137 -5.99 -0.64 8.83
C ASP A 137 -7.24 -1.42 8.40
N TYR A 138 -7.73 -1.22 7.17
CA TYR A 138 -8.84 -2.01 6.63
C TYR A 138 -8.48 -3.49 6.48
N ILE A 139 -7.31 -3.81 5.91
CA ILE A 139 -6.85 -5.20 5.76
C ILE A 139 -6.81 -5.90 7.12
N ASN A 140 -6.29 -5.22 8.15
CA ASN A 140 -6.22 -5.75 9.51
C ASN A 140 -7.61 -5.86 10.15
N PHE A 141 -8.48 -4.87 9.92
CA PHE A 141 -9.86 -4.88 10.39
C PHE A 141 -10.65 -6.10 9.87
N VAL A 142 -10.53 -6.40 8.58
CA VAL A 142 -11.18 -7.58 7.96
C VAL A 142 -10.64 -8.88 8.57
N LYS A 143 -9.33 -9.01 8.76
CA LYS A 143 -8.71 -10.17 9.41
C LYS A 143 -9.27 -10.41 10.81
N THR A 144 -9.49 -9.35 11.58
CA THR A 144 -10.03 -9.45 12.94
C THR A 144 -11.53 -9.74 12.97
N LYS A 145 -12.32 -9.07 12.14
CA LYS A 145 -13.80 -9.13 12.22
C LYS A 145 -14.40 -10.31 11.47
N GLU A 146 -13.78 -10.75 10.38
CA GLU A 146 -14.28 -11.83 9.53
C GLU A 146 -13.15 -12.78 9.12
N PRO A 147 -12.58 -13.56 10.07
CA PRO A 147 -11.44 -14.44 9.79
C PRO A 147 -11.71 -15.45 8.66
N ARG A 148 -12.95 -15.91 8.50
CA ARG A 148 -13.35 -16.83 7.42
C ARG A 148 -13.35 -16.15 6.04
N LEU A 149 -13.81 -14.90 5.94
CA LEU A 149 -13.69 -14.12 4.71
C LEU A 149 -12.24 -13.78 4.42
N ALA A 150 -11.45 -13.45 5.44
CA ALA A 150 -10.02 -13.20 5.29
C ALA A 150 -9.30 -14.43 4.72
N ALA A 151 -9.65 -15.63 5.19
CA ALA A 151 -9.14 -16.89 4.66
C ALA A 151 -9.65 -17.21 3.24
N SER A 152 -10.94 -16.95 2.93
CA SER A 152 -11.51 -17.27 1.61
C SER A 152 -11.18 -16.25 0.52
N LEU A 153 -10.83 -15.02 0.89
CA LEU A 153 -10.37 -13.96 -0.03
C LEU A 153 -8.86 -14.05 -0.32
N LEU A 154 -8.18 -15.10 0.17
CA LEU A 154 -6.72 -15.28 0.09
C LEU A 154 -5.99 -13.99 0.42
N THR A 155 -6.08 -13.57 1.70
CA THR A 155 -5.35 -12.48 2.35
C THR A 155 -4.36 -11.74 1.46
N THR A 156 -4.85 -10.78 0.69
CA THR A 156 -3.99 -9.87 -0.05
C THR A 156 -3.27 -9.00 0.99
N SER A 157 -1.96 -9.16 1.13
CA SER A 157 -1.16 -8.25 1.96
C SER A 157 -1.26 -6.83 1.42
N LEU A 158 -0.85 -5.84 2.22
CA LEU A 158 -0.75 -4.45 1.74
C LEU A 158 0.08 -4.40 0.45
N LEU A 159 1.26 -5.04 0.45
CA LEU A 159 2.14 -5.09 -0.72
C LEU A 159 1.50 -5.78 -1.91
N THR A 160 0.83 -6.92 -1.72
CA THR A 160 0.14 -7.61 -2.82
C THR A 160 -0.95 -6.74 -3.45
N THR A 161 -1.69 -6.00 -2.62
CA THR A 161 -2.76 -5.08 -3.08
C THR A 161 -2.16 -3.95 -3.90
N LEU A 162 -1.06 -3.36 -3.42
CA LEU A 162 -0.36 -2.27 -4.10
C LEU A 162 0.28 -2.74 -5.41
N THR A 163 1.02 -3.85 -5.39
CA THR A 163 1.59 -4.47 -6.60
C THR A 163 0.53 -4.68 -7.67
N LYS A 164 -0.61 -5.30 -7.30
CA LYS A 164 -1.71 -5.52 -8.24
C LYS A 164 -2.32 -4.20 -8.73
N GLY A 165 -2.56 -3.26 -7.81
CA GLY A 165 -3.12 -1.95 -8.10
C GLY A 165 -2.29 -1.10 -9.06
N PHE A 166 -0.95 -1.23 -8.99
CA PHE A 166 -0.01 -0.56 -9.91
C PHE A 166 0.36 -1.40 -11.14
N GLY A 167 -0.22 -2.59 -11.30
CA GLY A 167 -0.15 -3.39 -12.52
C GLY A 167 1.01 -4.38 -12.60
N GLY A 168 1.48 -4.89 -11.45
CA GLY A 168 2.45 -5.99 -11.37
C GLY A 168 3.80 -5.59 -10.77
N GLU A 169 4.63 -6.60 -10.54
CA GLU A 169 5.89 -6.48 -9.79
C GLU A 169 6.89 -5.52 -10.45
N GLU A 170 7.06 -5.60 -11.76
CA GLU A 170 7.95 -4.69 -12.51
C GLU A 170 7.50 -3.22 -12.42
N LYS A 171 6.19 -2.96 -12.54
CA LYS A 171 5.63 -1.60 -12.47
C LYS A 171 5.72 -1.04 -11.06
N MET A 172 5.45 -1.87 -10.05
CA MET A 172 5.61 -1.51 -8.65
C MET A 172 7.07 -1.16 -8.34
N TRP A 173 8.01 -1.99 -8.80
CA TRP A 173 9.44 -1.70 -8.64
C TRP A 173 9.84 -0.39 -9.32
N ALA A 174 9.42 -0.16 -10.57
CA ALA A 174 9.71 1.09 -11.28
C ALA A 174 9.14 2.34 -10.58
N LEU A 175 7.95 2.20 -9.97
CA LEU A 175 7.34 3.27 -9.17
C LEU A 175 8.18 3.58 -7.93
N LEU A 176 8.65 2.56 -7.21
CA LEU A 176 9.52 2.72 -6.04
C LEU A 176 10.87 3.35 -6.40
N GLN A 177 11.46 2.95 -7.53
CA GLN A 177 12.68 3.57 -8.04
C GLN A 177 12.48 5.06 -8.33
N THR A 178 11.29 5.45 -8.81
CA THR A 178 10.94 6.87 -8.99
C THR A 178 10.78 7.59 -7.65
N ALA A 179 10.12 6.97 -6.67
CA ALA A 179 10.00 7.50 -5.31
C ALA A 179 11.37 7.66 -4.62
N ARG A 180 12.30 6.75 -4.87
CA ARG A 180 13.66 6.76 -4.32
C ARG A 180 14.49 7.95 -4.81
N LEU A 181 14.28 8.40 -6.05
CA LEU A 181 14.95 9.57 -6.62
C LEU A 181 14.42 10.89 -6.07
N ASN A 182 13.29 10.87 -5.37
CA ASN A 182 12.67 12.04 -4.76
C ASN A 182 12.97 12.10 -3.26
N GLY A 183 13.62 13.18 -2.81
CA GLY A 183 14.09 13.35 -1.43
C GLY A 183 13.04 13.02 -0.34
N PRO A 184 11.83 13.58 -0.39
CA PRO A 184 10.78 13.34 0.60
C PRO A 184 10.29 11.88 0.68
N THR A 185 10.34 11.15 -0.43
CA THR A 185 9.82 9.77 -0.53
C THR A 185 10.92 8.71 -0.43
N LYS A 186 12.19 9.12 -0.49
CA LYS A 186 13.34 8.21 -0.59
C LYS A 186 13.38 7.14 0.49
N HIS A 187 13.24 7.55 1.76
CA HIS A 187 13.34 6.62 2.88
C HIS A 187 12.22 5.56 2.83
N GLN A 188 10.97 5.96 2.60
CA GLN A 188 9.85 5.04 2.53
C GLN A 188 9.94 4.12 1.31
N ALA A 189 10.45 4.63 0.18
CA ALA A 189 10.73 3.80 -0.98
C ALA A 189 11.77 2.71 -0.67
N ASP A 190 12.87 3.05 0.01
CA ASP A 190 13.91 2.10 0.41
C ASP A 190 13.39 0.99 1.33
N VAL A 191 12.55 1.38 2.31
CA VAL A 191 11.88 0.43 3.22
C VAL A 191 10.98 -0.51 2.41
N MET A 192 10.16 0.04 1.53
CA MET A 192 9.19 -0.73 0.75
C MET A 192 9.84 -1.66 -0.28
N GLU A 193 10.94 -1.22 -0.93
CA GLU A 193 11.76 -2.09 -1.80
C GLU A 193 12.29 -3.30 -1.02
N THR A 194 12.73 -3.09 0.21
CA THR A 194 13.25 -4.17 1.08
C THR A 194 12.13 -5.14 1.47
N SER A 195 10.96 -4.63 1.85
CA SER A 195 9.80 -5.46 2.15
C SER A 195 9.31 -6.26 0.94
N LEU A 196 9.39 -5.67 -0.26
CA LEU A 196 8.97 -6.33 -1.50
C LEU A 196 9.92 -7.47 -1.89
N LEU A 197 11.23 -7.26 -1.80
CA LEU A 197 12.23 -8.31 -2.01
C LEU A 197 12.05 -9.46 -1.00
N LYS A 198 11.86 -9.14 0.29
CA LYS A 198 11.60 -10.15 1.31
C LYS A 198 10.34 -10.95 1.01
N LYS A 199 9.24 -10.28 0.67
CA LYS A 199 7.99 -10.94 0.26
C LYS A 199 8.23 -11.90 -0.92
N TRP A 200 8.96 -11.47 -1.95
CA TRP A 200 9.25 -12.33 -3.09
C TRP A 200 10.10 -13.54 -2.72
N ALA A 201 11.03 -13.39 -1.78
CA ALA A 201 11.80 -14.53 -1.27
C ALA A 201 10.88 -15.49 -0.51
N ASP A 202 10.06 -14.98 0.43
CA ASP A 202 9.09 -15.77 1.20
C ASP A 202 8.06 -16.50 0.33
N GLU A 203 7.71 -15.94 -0.84
CA GLU A 203 6.83 -16.55 -1.84
C GLU A 203 7.55 -17.52 -2.79
N GLY A 204 8.87 -17.70 -2.64
CA GLY A 204 9.68 -18.57 -3.49
C GLY A 204 9.76 -18.08 -4.93
N GLN A 205 9.69 -16.78 -5.18
CA GLN A 205 9.89 -16.24 -6.52
C GLN A 205 11.30 -16.58 -6.99
N LEU A 206 11.45 -17.02 -8.23
CA LEU A 206 12.77 -17.35 -8.76
C LEU A 206 13.60 -16.06 -8.94
N PRO A 207 14.90 -16.08 -8.57
CA PRO A 207 15.81 -14.96 -8.80
C PRO A 207 15.85 -14.44 -10.23
N GLU A 208 15.66 -15.28 -11.22
CA GLU A 208 15.58 -14.86 -12.62
C GLU A 208 14.35 -13.94 -12.84
N ASN A 209 13.19 -14.27 -12.27
CA ASN A 209 11.98 -13.43 -12.35
C ASN A 209 12.20 -12.09 -11.64
N VAL A 210 12.76 -12.12 -10.43
CA VAL A 210 13.04 -10.88 -9.69
C VAL A 210 14.05 -10.03 -10.45
N PHE A 211 15.10 -10.63 -11.02
CA PHE A 211 16.07 -9.89 -11.83
C PHE A 211 15.41 -9.16 -13.01
N GLN A 212 14.42 -9.78 -13.67
CA GLN A 212 13.60 -9.13 -14.70
C GLN A 212 12.77 -7.98 -14.11
N TRP A 213 12.08 -8.17 -12.99
CA TRP A 213 11.27 -7.12 -12.35
C TRP A 213 12.11 -5.94 -11.85
N LEU A 214 13.35 -6.19 -11.46
CA LEU A 214 14.34 -5.15 -11.13
C LEU A 214 14.85 -4.38 -12.36
N ARG A 215 14.51 -4.86 -13.57
CA ARG A 215 14.89 -4.28 -14.89
C ARG A 215 16.40 -4.23 -15.12
N LEU A 216 17.10 -5.26 -14.66
CA LEU A 216 18.56 -5.40 -14.72
C LEU A 216 19.15 -6.19 -15.90
N PRO A 217 18.46 -7.14 -16.60
CA PRO A 217 19.10 -8.05 -17.56
C PRO A 217 19.92 -7.43 -18.69
N ASN A 218 19.62 -6.19 -19.07
CA ASN A 218 20.34 -5.48 -20.13
C ASN A 218 21.06 -4.22 -19.63
N LYS A 219 21.25 -4.08 -18.31
CA LYS A 219 21.79 -2.88 -17.67
C LYS A 219 22.92 -3.23 -16.72
N VAL A 220 24.03 -3.69 -17.29
CA VAL A 220 25.21 -4.11 -16.52
C VAL A 220 25.67 -3.03 -15.53
N ASP A 221 25.73 -1.76 -15.93
CA ASP A 221 26.08 -0.66 -15.03
C ASP A 221 25.11 -0.52 -13.85
N ASP A 222 23.81 -0.64 -14.11
CA ASP A 222 22.79 -0.53 -13.06
C ASP A 222 22.82 -1.73 -12.11
N ALA A 223 23.07 -2.94 -12.62
CA ALA A 223 23.15 -4.15 -11.80
C ALA A 223 24.28 -4.06 -10.76
N PHE A 224 25.41 -3.47 -11.15
CA PHE A 224 26.58 -3.31 -10.27
C PHE A 224 26.58 -2.02 -9.42
N LYS A 225 25.56 -1.16 -9.52
CA LYS A 225 25.38 -0.07 -8.56
C LYS A 225 25.22 -0.66 -7.16
N SER A 226 25.85 -0.03 -6.17
CA SER A 226 25.98 -0.60 -4.82
C SER A 226 24.66 -1.05 -4.21
N ASN A 227 23.59 -0.29 -4.43
CA ASN A 227 22.28 -0.65 -3.92
C ASN A 227 21.69 -1.89 -4.60
N ASN A 228 21.76 -1.96 -5.93
CA ASN A 228 21.15 -3.06 -6.70
C ASN A 228 21.92 -4.36 -6.48
N LEU A 229 23.26 -4.29 -6.51
CA LEU A 229 24.12 -5.46 -6.27
C LEU A 229 23.88 -6.06 -4.88
N ASN A 230 23.90 -5.20 -3.85
CA ASN A 230 23.67 -5.66 -2.47
C ASN A 230 22.24 -6.21 -2.30
N LYS A 231 21.21 -5.48 -2.77
CA LYS A 231 19.81 -5.93 -2.62
C LYS A 231 19.54 -7.25 -3.35
N PHE A 232 20.03 -7.40 -4.58
CA PHE A 232 19.80 -8.64 -5.33
C PHE A 232 20.59 -9.82 -4.73
N ALA A 233 21.83 -9.60 -4.29
CA ALA A 233 22.58 -10.65 -3.61
C ALA A 233 21.95 -11.08 -2.29
N THR A 234 21.50 -10.13 -1.46
CA THR A 234 20.73 -10.42 -0.24
C THR A 234 19.45 -11.17 -0.55
N TYR A 235 18.72 -10.76 -1.59
CA TYR A 235 17.51 -11.45 -2.01
C TYR A 235 17.76 -12.92 -2.41
N VAL A 236 18.83 -13.20 -3.19
CA VAL A 236 19.19 -14.58 -3.56
C VAL A 236 19.62 -15.39 -2.34
N ASP A 237 20.33 -14.78 -1.39
CA ASP A 237 20.67 -15.41 -0.11
C ASP A 237 19.42 -15.76 0.70
N ASP A 238 18.46 -14.84 0.80
CA ASP A 238 17.18 -15.06 1.48
C ASP A 238 16.37 -16.18 0.80
N PHE A 239 16.23 -16.15 -0.53
CA PHE A 239 15.57 -17.21 -1.31
C PHE A 239 16.22 -18.58 -1.06
N ASN A 240 17.55 -18.66 -1.16
CA ASN A 240 18.30 -19.91 -0.95
C ASN A 240 18.26 -20.41 0.50
N SER A 241 17.97 -19.54 1.47
CA SER A 241 17.84 -19.93 2.88
C SER A 241 16.52 -20.64 3.19
N LEU A 242 15.50 -20.44 2.34
CA LEU A 242 14.19 -21.08 2.48
C LEU A 242 14.17 -22.48 1.89
N ASP A 243 15.03 -22.74 0.90
CA ASP A 243 15.13 -24.04 0.27
C ASP A 243 15.95 -25.01 1.14
N LYS A 244 15.37 -26.18 1.39
CA LYS A 244 16.01 -27.26 2.16
C LYS A 244 16.83 -28.18 1.27
N GLU A 245 16.70 -28.08 -0.06
CA GLU A 245 17.44 -28.89 -1.01
C GLU A 245 18.72 -28.16 -1.48
N PRO A 246 19.93 -28.73 -1.23
CA PRO A 246 21.18 -28.05 -1.59
C PRO A 246 21.40 -27.83 -3.08
N ASN A 247 20.79 -28.65 -3.95
CA ASN A 247 21.05 -28.68 -5.39
C ASN A 247 20.17 -27.72 -6.21
N SER A 248 19.21 -27.05 -5.58
CA SER A 248 18.31 -26.07 -6.21
C SER A 248 18.72 -24.62 -5.93
N LYS A 249 19.82 -24.41 -5.19
CA LYS A 249 20.33 -23.08 -4.88
C LYS A 249 20.67 -22.30 -6.14
N LYS A 250 20.27 -21.03 -6.13
CA LYS A 250 20.48 -20.10 -7.23
C LYS A 250 21.74 -19.26 -7.01
N SER A 251 22.43 -18.96 -8.10
CA SER A 251 23.68 -18.22 -8.10
C SER A 251 23.50 -16.83 -8.71
N VAL A 252 23.87 -15.79 -7.95
CA VAL A 252 23.88 -14.42 -8.48
C VAL A 252 24.87 -14.31 -9.63
N ILE A 253 26.04 -14.93 -9.52
CA ILE A 253 27.08 -14.84 -10.55
C ILE A 253 26.60 -15.49 -11.85
N GLU A 254 25.94 -16.64 -11.77
CA GLU A 254 25.39 -17.33 -12.95
C GLU A 254 24.31 -16.49 -13.66
N ILE A 255 23.40 -15.86 -12.90
CA ILE A 255 22.38 -14.97 -13.47
C ILE A 255 23.03 -13.78 -14.18
N TYR A 256 24.12 -13.25 -13.60
CA TYR A 256 24.83 -12.10 -14.16
C TYR A 256 25.63 -12.51 -15.41
N THR A 257 26.33 -13.64 -15.42
CA THR A 257 27.09 -14.12 -16.59
C THR A 257 26.16 -14.53 -17.73
N ASN A 258 25.03 -15.18 -17.42
CA ASN A 258 23.99 -15.49 -18.42
C ASN A 258 23.40 -14.24 -19.07
N SER A 259 23.30 -13.12 -18.31
CA SER A 259 22.71 -11.88 -18.82
C SER A 259 23.72 -10.97 -19.53
N PHE A 260 24.96 -10.91 -19.05
CA PHE A 260 25.94 -9.91 -19.48
C PHE A 260 27.19 -10.49 -20.14
N GLY A 261 27.44 -11.80 -20.03
CA GLY A 261 28.66 -12.48 -20.45
C GLY A 261 29.81 -12.37 -19.44
N ASP A 262 30.61 -13.43 -19.34
CA ASP A 262 31.67 -13.59 -18.32
C ASP A 262 32.66 -12.44 -18.26
N ALA A 263 33.18 -12.02 -19.43
CA ALA A 263 34.19 -10.97 -19.51
C ALA A 263 33.70 -9.63 -18.95
N ARG A 264 32.43 -9.27 -19.21
CA ARG A 264 31.85 -8.02 -18.70
C ARG A 264 31.60 -8.10 -17.20
N VAL A 265 31.12 -9.24 -16.72
CA VAL A 265 30.87 -9.48 -15.29
C VAL A 265 32.18 -9.42 -14.49
N ALA A 266 33.23 -10.09 -14.95
CA ALA A 266 34.55 -10.06 -14.31
C ALA A 266 35.09 -8.62 -14.21
N GLY A 267 35.02 -7.85 -15.30
CA GLY A 267 35.41 -6.43 -15.30
C GLY A 267 34.66 -5.58 -14.25
N ARG A 268 33.36 -5.83 -14.09
CA ARG A 268 32.53 -5.09 -13.12
C ARG A 268 32.72 -5.54 -11.69
N LEU A 269 32.98 -6.82 -11.45
CA LEU A 269 33.35 -7.33 -10.12
C LEU A 269 34.66 -6.71 -9.63
N MET A 270 35.67 -6.60 -10.50
CA MET A 270 36.92 -5.89 -10.16
C MET A 270 36.64 -4.46 -9.69
N SER A 271 35.86 -3.70 -10.46
CA SER A 271 35.48 -2.33 -10.09
C SER A 271 34.66 -2.29 -8.78
N ALA A 272 33.78 -3.25 -8.57
CA ALA A 272 32.96 -3.35 -7.36
C ALA A 272 33.77 -3.75 -6.12
N MET A 273 34.90 -4.45 -6.27
CA MET A 273 35.81 -4.79 -5.17
C MET A 273 36.56 -3.57 -4.63
N ASP A 274 36.80 -2.56 -5.46
CA ASP A 274 37.48 -1.32 -5.05
C ASP A 274 36.58 -0.45 -4.16
N SER A 275 35.27 -0.47 -4.40
CA SER A 275 34.27 0.28 -3.61
C SER A 275 33.97 -0.40 -2.28
N GLU A 276 34.14 0.33 -1.17
CA GLU A 276 33.85 -0.17 0.18
C GLU A 276 32.40 -0.69 0.34
N ARG A 277 31.44 -0.06 -0.34
CA ARG A 277 30.01 -0.39 -0.27
C ARG A 277 29.65 -1.72 -0.92
N THR A 278 30.50 -2.22 -1.82
CA THR A 278 30.26 -3.41 -2.65
C THR A 278 31.33 -4.48 -2.50
N ARG A 279 32.46 -4.15 -1.87
CA ARG A 279 33.62 -5.04 -1.75
C ARG A 279 33.29 -6.41 -1.21
N LYS A 280 32.48 -6.49 -0.15
CA LYS A 280 32.10 -7.76 0.47
C LYS A 280 31.34 -8.66 -0.49
N VAL A 281 30.27 -8.15 -1.10
CA VAL A 281 29.46 -8.92 -2.06
C VAL A 281 30.27 -9.25 -3.32
N ALA A 282 31.06 -8.30 -3.84
CA ALA A 282 31.86 -8.53 -5.04
C ALA A 282 32.92 -9.62 -4.83
N LYS A 283 33.60 -9.65 -3.68
CA LYS A 283 34.55 -10.72 -3.35
C LYS A 283 33.88 -12.09 -3.23
N LYS A 284 32.67 -12.15 -2.65
CA LYS A 284 31.88 -13.39 -2.59
C LYS A 284 31.58 -13.89 -4.00
N LEU A 285 31.02 -13.04 -4.86
CA LEU A 285 30.66 -13.41 -6.23
C LEU A 285 31.87 -13.78 -7.08
N GLN A 286 33.02 -13.14 -6.87
CA GLN A 286 34.26 -13.47 -7.57
C GLN A 286 34.80 -14.86 -7.20
N ALA A 287 34.55 -15.33 -5.97
CA ALA A 287 34.94 -16.66 -5.54
C ALA A 287 34.00 -17.78 -6.02
N GLU A 288 32.79 -17.41 -6.45
CA GLU A 288 31.78 -18.31 -7.03
C GLU A 288 31.90 -18.43 -8.56
N GLN A 289 32.70 -17.55 -9.19
CA GLN A 289 32.98 -17.53 -10.63
C GLN A 289 34.08 -18.53 -11.00
#